data_AF-A0A1S1TJI2-F1
#
_entry.id   AF-A0A1S1TJI2-F1
#
_cell.length_a   1.000
_cell.length_b   1.000
_cell.length_c   1.000
_cell.angle_alpha   90.00
_cell.angle_beta   90.00
_cell.angle_gamma   90.00
#
_symmetry.space_group_name_H-M   'P 1'
#
loop_
_entity.id
_entity.type
_entity.pdbx_description
1 polymer ?
#
loop_
_entity_poly.entity_id
_entity_poly.type
_entity_poly.pdbx_seq_one_letter_code
_entity_poly.pdbx_strand_id
1 'polypeptide(L)'
;MSRRIRSAEESARREREAAKTATLTLAADSTAPRDPRHQGQHYRRHLANAHIVIGQLQERIRRMEEELAAARADREHILSRTVTITAAEEERRRAAAGMRERAASLMEWPPGCPTEASEDIRKLPDPKPKWSRA
;
A
#
# COMPACT_ATOMS: atom_id res chain seq x y z
N MET A 1 -44.32 10.78 -12.44
CA MET A 1 -43.40 9.62 -12.54
C MET A 1 -42.01 10.10 -12.91
N SER A 2 -41.12 10.28 -11.93
CA SER A 2 -39.77 10.81 -12.17
C SER A 2 -38.84 9.70 -12.65
N ARG A 3 -38.43 9.75 -13.93
CA ARG A 3 -37.33 8.92 -14.44
C ARG A 3 -36.04 9.46 -13.82
N ARG A 4 -35.47 8.76 -12.83
CA ARG A 4 -34.12 9.06 -12.33
C ARG A 4 -33.15 9.04 -13.53
N ILE A 5 -32.60 10.19 -13.87
CA ILE A 5 -31.54 10.32 -14.88
C ILE A 5 -30.35 9.53 -14.33
N ARG A 6 -30.00 8.42 -14.98
CA ARG A 6 -28.79 7.64 -14.65
C ARG A 6 -27.57 8.47 -15.01
N SER A 7 -26.52 8.40 -14.20
CA SER A 7 -25.29 9.13 -14.49
C SER A 7 -24.63 8.58 -15.76
N ALA A 8 -23.86 9.42 -16.45
CA ALA A 8 -23.09 9.00 -17.63
C ALA A 8 -22.15 7.82 -17.30
N GLU A 9 -21.60 7.79 -16.08
CA GLU A 9 -20.76 6.69 -15.59
C GLU A 9 -21.53 5.38 -15.42
N GLU A 10 -22.75 5.42 -14.88
CA GLU A 10 -23.61 4.24 -14.76
C GLU A 10 -24.00 3.68 -16.13
N SER A 11 -24.26 4.58 -17.11
CA SER A 11 -24.54 4.17 -18.50
C SER A 11 -23.32 3.51 -19.13
N ALA A 12 -22.14 4.13 -19.00
CA ALA A 12 -20.89 3.60 -19.55
C ALA A 12 -20.50 2.24 -18.93
N ARG A 13 -20.73 2.04 -17.63
CA ARG A 13 -20.53 0.72 -16.99
C ARG A 13 -21.42 -0.35 -17.58
N ARG A 14 -22.72 -0.05 -17.75
CA ARG A 14 -23.67 -1.00 -18.34
C ARG A 14 -23.34 -1.34 -19.78
N GLU A 15 -22.95 -0.35 -20.59
CA GLU A 15 -22.52 -0.58 -21.97
C GLU A 15 -21.27 -1.47 -22.04
N ARG A 16 -20.28 -1.24 -21.16
CA ARG A 16 -19.10 -2.11 -21.06
C ARG A 16 -19.45 -3.52 -20.62
N GLU A 17 -20.35 -3.68 -19.65
CA GLU A 17 -20.84 -5.00 -19.22
C GLU A 17 -21.59 -5.71 -20.35
N ALA A 18 -22.45 -5.00 -21.08
CA ALA A 18 -23.17 -5.55 -22.24
C ALA A 18 -22.22 -5.95 -23.38
N ALA A 19 -21.19 -5.14 -23.66
CA ALA A 19 -20.17 -5.50 -24.64
C ALA A 19 -19.36 -6.73 -24.20
N LYS A 20 -19.05 -6.83 -22.89
CA LYS A 20 -18.35 -7.98 -22.32
C LYS A 20 -19.20 -9.25 -22.38
N THR A 21 -20.49 -9.18 -22.06
CA THR A 21 -21.37 -10.34 -22.18
C THR A 21 -21.54 -10.75 -23.64
N ALA A 22 -21.74 -9.80 -24.56
CA ALA A 22 -21.86 -10.08 -25.98
C ALA A 22 -20.61 -10.78 -26.56
N THR A 23 -19.42 -10.31 -26.19
CA THR A 23 -18.15 -10.94 -26.63
C THR A 23 -17.97 -12.35 -26.09
N LEU A 24 -18.33 -12.59 -24.82
CA LEU A 24 -18.26 -13.93 -24.22
C LEU A 24 -19.27 -14.90 -24.86
N THR A 25 -20.49 -14.44 -25.14
CA THR A 25 -21.50 -15.24 -25.84
C THR A 25 -21.04 -15.58 -27.25
N LEU A 26 -20.53 -14.61 -28.00
CA LEU A 26 -19.99 -14.85 -29.34
C LEU A 26 -18.86 -15.89 -29.33
N ALA A 27 -17.97 -15.83 -28.33
CA ALA A 27 -16.92 -16.82 -28.16
C ALA A 27 -17.48 -18.23 -27.87
N ALA A 28 -18.49 -18.34 -27.00
CA ALA A 28 -19.15 -19.62 -26.72
C ALA A 28 -19.87 -20.19 -27.96
N ASP A 29 -20.51 -19.34 -28.74
CA ASP A 29 -21.27 -19.71 -29.94
C ASP A 29 -20.34 -20.09 -31.10
N SER A 30 -19.19 -19.44 -31.22
CA SER A 30 -18.18 -19.80 -32.25
C SER A 30 -17.59 -21.20 -32.08
N THR A 31 -17.73 -21.79 -30.88
CA THR A 31 -17.31 -23.17 -30.58
C THR A 31 -18.48 -24.14 -30.48
N ALA A 32 -19.72 -23.69 -30.69
CA ALA A 32 -20.91 -24.51 -30.56
C ALA A 32 -21.08 -25.47 -31.75
N PRO A 33 -21.55 -26.72 -31.52
CA PRO A 33 -21.91 -27.63 -32.60
C PRO A 33 -23.00 -27.05 -33.51
N ARG A 34 -22.88 -27.29 -34.82
CA ARG A 34 -23.90 -26.88 -35.82
C ARG A 34 -25.23 -27.62 -35.66
N ASP A 35 -25.20 -28.85 -35.16
CA ASP A 35 -26.41 -29.63 -34.88
C ASP A 35 -27.09 -29.15 -33.58
N PRO A 36 -28.33 -28.63 -33.65
CA PRO A 36 -29.07 -28.13 -32.48
C PRO A 36 -29.22 -29.15 -31.34
N ARG A 37 -29.25 -30.45 -31.65
CA ARG A 37 -29.41 -31.51 -30.63
C ARG A 37 -28.22 -31.58 -29.67
N HIS A 38 -27.03 -31.18 -30.13
CA HIS A 38 -25.78 -31.24 -29.36
C HIS A 38 -25.45 -29.92 -28.65
N GLN A 39 -26.10 -28.81 -29.03
CA GLN A 39 -25.86 -27.49 -28.42
C GLN A 39 -26.21 -27.46 -26.93
N GLY A 40 -27.29 -28.12 -26.52
CA GLY A 40 -27.66 -28.18 -25.11
C GLY A 40 -26.62 -28.88 -24.23
N GLN A 41 -25.86 -29.85 -24.77
CA GLN A 41 -24.76 -30.49 -24.04
C GLN A 41 -23.52 -29.58 -24.00
N HIS A 42 -23.23 -28.87 -25.10
CA HIS A 42 -22.14 -27.90 -25.21
C HIS A 42 -22.20 -26.82 -24.12
N TYR A 43 -23.32 -26.10 -24.01
CA TYR A 43 -23.45 -25.03 -23.02
C TYR A 43 -23.44 -25.55 -21.58
N ARG A 44 -24.03 -26.72 -21.30
CA ARG A 44 -23.94 -27.37 -19.98
C ARG A 44 -22.49 -27.66 -19.58
N ARG A 45 -21.67 -28.12 -20.53
CA ARG A 45 -20.23 -28.34 -20.29
C ARG A 45 -19.50 -27.02 -20.02
N HIS A 46 -19.78 -25.97 -20.79
CA HIS A 46 -19.19 -24.65 -20.55
C HIS A 46 -19.56 -24.09 -19.18
N LEU A 47 -20.82 -24.21 -18.76
CA LEU A 47 -21.27 -23.80 -17.43
C LEU A 47 -20.56 -24.58 -16.32
N ALA A 48 -20.46 -25.91 -16.45
CA ALA A 48 -19.74 -26.73 -15.48
C ALA A 48 -18.26 -26.33 -15.37
N ASN A 49 -17.59 -26.11 -16.51
CA ASN A 49 -16.21 -25.64 -16.55
C ASN A 49 -16.06 -24.26 -15.90
N ALA A 50 -16.99 -23.33 -16.19
CA ALA A 50 -16.98 -22.00 -15.59
C ALA A 50 -17.12 -22.08 -14.07
N HIS A 51 -18.00 -22.93 -13.53
CA HIS A 51 -18.14 -23.14 -12.09
C HIS A 51 -16.86 -23.68 -11.44
N ILE A 52 -16.16 -24.61 -12.10
CA ILE A 52 -14.87 -25.12 -11.62
C ILE A 52 -13.84 -23.98 -11.54
N VAL A 53 -13.70 -23.19 -12.60
CA VAL A 53 -12.75 -22.06 -12.64
C VAL A 53 -13.11 -21.00 -11.60
N ILE A 54 -14.40 -20.69 -11.43
CA ILE A 54 -14.87 -19.75 -10.40
C ILE A 54 -14.45 -20.25 -9.01
N GLY A 55 -14.66 -21.53 -8.70
CA GLY A 55 -14.25 -22.12 -7.42
C GLY A 55 -12.74 -22.03 -7.20
N GLN A 56 -11.93 -22.30 -8.22
CA GLN A 56 -10.47 -22.16 -8.15
C GLN A 56 -10.03 -20.72 -7.89
N LEU A 57 -10.69 -19.75 -8.55
CA LEU A 57 -10.39 -18.32 -8.35
C LEU A 57 -10.82 -17.84 -6.96
N GLN A 58 -11.97 -18.28 -6.45
CA GLN A 58 -12.43 -17.97 -5.10
C GLN A 58 -11.44 -18.48 -4.05
N GLU A 59 -10.97 -19.71 -4.19
CA GLU A 59 -9.95 -20.28 -3.31
C GLU A 59 -8.64 -19.49 -3.35
N ARG A 60 -8.19 -19.11 -4.56
CA ARG A 60 -6.98 -18.31 -4.72
C ARG A 60 -7.12 -16.91 -4.11
N ILE A 61 -8.27 -16.27 -4.26
CA ILE A 61 -8.55 -14.96 -3.64
C ILE A 61 -8.46 -15.10 -2.12
N ARG A 62 -9.16 -16.08 -1.53
CA ARG A 62 -9.12 -16.34 -0.09
C ARG A 62 -7.68 -16.50 0.42
N ARG A 63 -6.89 -17.33 -0.25
CA ARG A 63 -5.48 -17.55 0.11
C ARG A 63 -4.66 -16.25 0.04
N MET A 64 -4.84 -15.44 -1.01
CA MET A 64 -4.13 -14.15 -1.14
C MET A 64 -4.56 -13.16 -0.05
N GLU A 65 -5.82 -13.17 0.36
CA GLU A 65 -6.32 -12.33 1.46
C GLU A 65 -5.71 -12.76 2.80
N GLU A 66 -5.60 -14.06 3.05
CA GLU A 66 -4.91 -14.61 4.23
C GLU A 66 -3.42 -14.26 4.25
N GLU A 67 -2.71 -14.43 3.12
CA GLU A 67 -1.30 -14.05 2.98
C GLU A 67 -1.10 -12.54 3.21
N LEU A 68 -1.99 -11.70 2.68
CA LEU A 68 -1.97 -10.26 2.90
C LEU A 68 -2.21 -9.89 4.38
N ALA A 69 -3.16 -10.55 5.03
CA ALA A 69 -3.45 -10.32 6.44
C ALA A 69 -2.25 -10.70 7.33
N ALA A 70 -1.63 -11.85 7.06
CA ALA A 70 -0.41 -12.28 7.75
C ALA A 70 0.75 -11.30 7.55
N ALA A 71 0.98 -10.84 6.31
CA ALA A 71 2.04 -9.87 6.00
C ALA A 71 1.81 -8.52 6.69
N ARG A 72 0.55 -8.07 6.79
CA ARG A 72 0.21 -6.85 7.54
C ARG A 72 0.50 -7.00 9.03
N ALA A 73 0.10 -8.12 9.62
CA ALA A 73 0.36 -8.40 11.03
C ALA A 73 1.86 -8.47 11.34
N ASP A 74 2.64 -9.14 10.49
CA ASP A 74 4.10 -9.21 10.65
C ASP A 74 4.76 -7.84 10.51
N ARG A 75 4.34 -7.03 9.53
CA ARG A 75 4.81 -5.65 9.38
C ARG A 75 4.49 -4.81 10.63
N GLU A 76 3.27 -4.89 11.14
CA GLU A 76 2.84 -4.18 12.36
C GLU A 76 3.73 -4.58 13.54
N HIS A 77 3.96 -5.88 13.72
CA HIS A 77 4.82 -6.43 14.78
C HIS A 77 6.26 -5.93 14.67
N ILE A 78 6.85 -5.98 13.47
CA ILE A 78 8.20 -5.46 13.22
C ILE A 78 8.24 -3.97 13.57
N LEU A 79 7.31 -3.18 13.04
CA LEU A 79 7.25 -1.74 13.31
C LEU A 79 7.12 -1.44 14.81
N SER A 80 6.33 -2.23 15.55
CA SER A 80 6.19 -2.06 17.01
C SER A 80 7.50 -2.29 17.79
N ARG A 81 8.42 -3.08 17.25
CA ARG A 81 9.68 -3.47 17.89
C ARG A 81 10.90 -2.69 17.38
N THR A 82 10.75 -1.92 16.31
CA THR A 82 11.85 -1.19 15.67
C THR A 82 11.67 0.30 15.79
N VAL A 83 12.75 1.02 16.09
CA VAL A 83 12.80 2.47 15.94
C VAL A 83 13.00 2.79 14.46
N THR A 84 12.20 3.71 13.92
CA THR A 84 12.38 4.15 12.53
C THR A 84 13.70 4.88 12.38
N ILE A 85 14.31 4.79 11.19
CA ILE A 85 15.57 5.49 10.88
C ILE A 85 15.43 6.99 11.17
N THR A 86 14.29 7.59 10.82
CA THR A 86 14.02 9.01 11.07
C THR A 86 14.03 9.34 12.56
N ALA A 87 13.31 8.57 13.39
CA ALA A 87 13.29 8.79 14.83
C ALA A 87 14.67 8.61 15.45
N ALA A 88 15.41 7.58 15.02
CA ALA A 88 16.78 7.36 15.48
C ALA A 88 17.73 8.50 15.09
N GLU A 89 17.59 9.08 13.90
CA GLU A 89 18.39 10.23 13.47
C GLU A 89 18.02 11.53 14.19
N GLU A 90 16.73 11.78 14.42
CA GLU A 90 16.26 12.93 15.17
C GLU A 90 16.80 12.90 16.61
N GLU A 91 16.68 11.76 17.29
CA GLU A 91 17.20 11.60 18.66
C GLU A 91 18.72 11.77 18.70
N ARG A 92 19.44 11.30 17.69
CA ARG A 92 20.89 11.49 17.60
C ARG A 92 21.28 12.97 17.42
N ARG A 93 20.50 13.77 16.68
CA ARG A 93 20.71 15.23 16.58
C ARG A 93 20.32 15.94 17.88
N ARG A 94 19.20 15.57 18.51
CA ARG A 94 18.76 16.13 19.81
C ARG A 94 19.80 15.88 20.90
N ALA A 95 20.32 14.66 20.98
CA ALA A 95 21.39 14.31 21.92
C ALA A 95 22.65 15.16 21.68
N ALA A 96 23.06 15.36 20.42
CA ALA A 96 24.19 16.21 20.09
C ALA A 96 23.93 17.68 20.49
N ALA A 97 22.75 18.21 20.20
CA ALA A 97 22.37 19.57 20.60
C ALA A 97 22.38 19.75 22.12
N GLY A 98 21.81 18.81 22.88
CA GLY A 98 21.82 18.84 24.34
C GLY A 98 23.23 18.73 24.94
N MET A 99 24.10 17.90 24.35
CA MET A 99 25.50 17.82 24.76
C MET A 99 26.27 19.10 24.46
N ARG A 100 26.04 19.74 23.30
CA ARG A 100 26.64 21.04 22.96
C ARG A 100 26.21 22.11 23.95
N GLU A 101 24.92 22.23 24.23
CA GLU A 101 24.44 23.26 25.16
C GLU A 101 25.01 23.04 26.56
N ARG A 102 25.02 21.79 27.05
CA ARG A 102 25.64 21.48 28.35
C ARG A 102 27.13 21.79 28.38
N ALA A 103 27.86 21.55 27.28
CA ALA A 103 29.26 21.91 27.18
C ALA A 103 29.48 23.43 27.13
N ALA A 104 28.61 24.17 26.42
CA ALA A 104 28.64 25.63 26.37
C ALA A 104 28.42 26.23 27.76
N SER A 105 27.39 25.77 28.50
CA SER A 105 27.10 26.23 29.86
C SER A 105 28.25 25.98 30.85
N LEU A 106 29.05 24.94 30.65
CA LEU A 106 30.24 24.68 31.48
C LEU A 106 31.38 25.68 31.21
N MET A 107 31.38 26.34 30.05
CA MET A 107 32.38 27.33 29.64
C MET A 107 31.90 28.78 29.88
N GLU A 108 30.70 28.97 30.39
CA GLU A 108 30.17 30.28 30.77
C GLU A 108 30.83 30.77 32.07
N TRP A 109 31.32 32.00 32.05
CA TRP A 109 31.94 32.63 33.22
C TRP A 109 31.72 34.15 33.23
N PRO A 110 31.20 34.73 34.32
CA PRO A 110 30.56 34.07 35.47
C PRO A 110 29.43 33.12 35.05
N PRO A 111 28.96 32.19 35.91
CA PRO A 111 27.92 31.24 35.53
C PRO A 111 26.69 31.93 34.93
N GLY A 112 26.25 31.51 33.75
CA GLY A 112 25.15 32.14 33.00
C GLY A 112 25.57 33.31 32.11
N CYS A 113 26.86 33.66 32.05
CA CYS A 113 27.39 34.68 31.14
C CYS A 113 28.13 34.01 29.97
N PRO A 114 27.65 34.18 28.72
CA PRO A 114 28.32 33.67 27.55
C PRO A 114 29.75 34.20 27.42
N THR A 115 30.68 33.28 27.16
CA THR A 115 32.05 33.56 26.76
C THR A 115 32.23 33.25 25.27
N GLU A 116 33.28 33.77 24.64
CA GLU A 116 33.62 33.40 23.25
C GLU A 116 33.72 31.88 23.07
N ALA A 117 34.33 31.18 24.02
CA ALA A 117 34.43 29.73 24.01
C ALA A 117 33.07 29.03 24.08
N SER A 118 32.14 29.51 24.91
CA SER A 118 30.78 28.96 24.98
C SER A 118 30.00 29.16 23.66
N GLU A 119 30.18 30.31 23.00
CA GLU A 119 29.55 30.60 21.72
C GLU A 119 30.13 29.76 20.58
N ASP A 120 31.44 29.51 20.60
CA ASP A 120 32.07 28.65 19.60
C ASP A 120 31.62 27.19 19.73
N ILE A 121 31.32 26.72 20.94
CA ILE A 121 30.71 25.40 21.16
C ILE A 121 29.29 25.34 20.57
N ARG A 122 28.48 26.41 20.75
CA ARG A 122 27.12 26.47 20.18
C ARG A 122 27.13 26.46 18.64
N LYS A 123 28.17 27.00 18.02
CA LYS A 123 28.35 27.02 16.55
C LYS A 123 28.81 25.69 15.96
N LEU A 124 29.19 24.69 16.77
CA LEU A 124 29.62 23.39 16.24
C LEU A 124 28.52 22.77 15.38
N PRO A 125 28.83 22.16 14.22
CA PRO A 125 27.83 21.61 13.32
C PRO A 125 27.15 20.37 13.92
N ASP A 126 25.93 20.11 13.48
CA ASP A 126 25.23 18.86 13.79
C ASP A 126 25.95 17.63 13.21
N PRO A 127 25.85 16.47 13.86
CA PRO A 127 26.37 15.23 13.30
C PRO A 127 25.68 14.93 11.96
N LYS A 128 26.49 14.58 10.96
CA LYS A 128 25.98 14.15 9.65
C LYS A 128 25.01 12.98 9.80
N PRO A 129 24.00 12.88 8.91
CA PRO A 129 23.12 11.71 8.86
C PRO A 129 23.93 10.43 8.73
N LYS A 130 23.53 9.39 9.46
CA LYS A 130 24.26 8.11 9.50
C LYS A 130 23.61 7.08 8.60
N TRP A 131 22.29 7.12 8.47
CA TRP A 131 21.51 6.09 7.83
C TRP A 131 20.67 6.62 6.68
N SER A 132 20.25 7.89 6.71
CA SER A 132 19.68 8.54 5.54
C SER A 132 20.77 8.99 4.57
N ARG A 133 20.56 8.74 3.29
CA ARG A 133 21.30 9.42 2.23
C ARG A 133 20.62 10.78 2.04
N ALA A 134 21.24 11.82 2.58
CA ALA A 134 20.93 13.20 2.19
C ALA A 134 21.38 13.46 0.76
#